data_AF-A0A8X6NHS6-F1
#
_entry.id   AF-A0A8X6NHS6-F1
#
_cell.length_a   1.000
_cell.length_b   1.000
_cell.length_c   1.000
_cell.angle_alpha   90.00
_cell.angle_beta   90.00
_cell.angle_gamma   90.00
#
_symmetry.space_group_name_H-M   'P 1'
#
loop_
_entity.id
_entity.type
_entity.pdbx_description
1 polymer ?
#
loop_
_entity_poly.entity_id
_entity_poly.type
_entity_poly.pdbx_seq_one_letter_code
_entity_poly.pdbx_strand_id
1 'polypeptide(L)'
;MNALNSVYFSSVRLIVDIERLFETAVHRKVADESKIHKMSVKLVLKVSTFDNEDIRVAFCLEILDRVTSDPNFVIKAITGDESWRFQCDSET
;
A
#
# COMPACT_ATOMS: atom_id res chain seq x y z
N MET A 1 9.71 4.70 18.92
CA MET A 1 9.02 4.53 17.62
C MET A 1 9.99 3.76 16.75
N ASN A 2 9.71 2.47 16.60
CA ASN A 2 10.70 1.41 16.64
C ASN A 2 11.36 1.17 15.28
N ALA A 3 12.63 0.76 15.31
CA ALA A 3 13.44 0.37 14.15
C ALA A 3 12.71 -0.57 13.17
N LEU A 4 11.72 -1.32 13.67
CA LEU A 4 10.78 -2.14 12.89
C LEU A 4 10.14 -1.41 11.69
N ASN A 5 9.74 -0.13 11.80
CA ASN A 5 9.12 0.59 10.67
C ASN A 5 10.08 0.84 9.49
N SER A 6 11.38 0.98 9.76
CA SER A 6 12.41 1.08 8.72
C SER A 6 12.75 -0.28 8.10
N VAL A 7 12.40 -1.37 8.79
CA VAL A 7 12.86 -2.73 8.53
C VAL A 7 11.87 -3.56 7.70
N TYR A 8 10.64 -3.07 7.47
CA TYR A 8 9.64 -3.78 6.63
C TYR A 8 10.07 -3.98 5.16
N PHE A 9 11.18 -3.40 4.73
CA PHE A 9 11.77 -3.61 3.40
C PHE A 9 13.14 -4.30 3.44
N SER A 10 13.66 -4.60 4.63
CA SER A 10 14.93 -5.29 4.79
C SER A 10 14.73 -6.80 4.72
N SER A 11 15.66 -7.51 4.08
CA SER A 11 15.65 -8.98 4.12
C SER A 11 15.79 -9.47 5.56
N VAL A 12 15.21 -10.63 5.89
CA VAL A 12 15.31 -11.25 7.22
C VAL A 12 16.78 -11.37 7.68
N ARG A 13 17.71 -11.59 6.74
CA ARG A 13 19.15 -11.64 7.00
C ARG A 13 19.71 -10.32 7.55
N LEU A 14 19.30 -9.18 6.99
CA LEU A 14 19.73 -7.87 7.51
C LEU A 14 19.22 -7.64 8.94
N ILE A 15 18.02 -8.13 9.25
CA ILE A 15 17.44 -8.01 10.59
C ILE A 15 18.20 -8.90 11.58
N VAL A 16 18.52 -10.13 11.18
CA VAL A 16 19.38 -11.05 11.94
C VAL A 16 20.71 -10.40 12.29
N ASP A 17 21.35 -9.75 11.33
CA ASP A 17 22.66 -9.12 11.51
C ASP A 17 22.59 -7.89 12.44
N ILE A 18 21.54 -7.08 12.31
CA ILE A 18 21.34 -5.87 13.14
C ILE A 18 20.95 -6.24 14.57
N GLU A 19 19.96 -7.12 14.73
CA GLU A 19 19.40 -7.48 16.03
C GLU A 19 20.20 -8.58 16.73
N ARG A 20 21.19 -9.17 16.04
CA ARG A 20 21.99 -10.33 16.51
C ARG A 20 21.12 -11.49 16.99
N LEU A 21 19.99 -11.71 16.32
CA LEU A 21 19.04 -12.78 16.61
C LEU A 21 19.22 -13.92 15.62
N PHE A 22 18.91 -15.14 16.05
CA PHE A 22 18.82 -16.27 15.11
C PHE A 22 17.72 -16.03 14.08
N GLU A 23 17.96 -16.44 12.83
CA GLU A 23 17.03 -16.31 11.70
C GLU A 23 15.62 -16.84 12.02
N THR A 24 15.55 -17.96 12.73
CA THR A 24 14.29 -18.57 13.18
C THR A 24 13.53 -17.72 14.20
N ALA A 25 14.25 -17.00 15.08
CA ALA A 25 13.67 -16.10 16.06
C ALA A 25 13.13 -14.83 15.38
N VAL A 26 13.83 -14.31 14.37
CA VAL A 26 13.36 -13.18 13.57
C VAL A 26 12.13 -13.58 12.76
N HIS A 27 12.13 -14.74 12.10
CA HIS A 27 10.96 -15.24 11.38
C HIS A 27 9.72 -15.37 12.27
N ARG A 28 9.88 -15.92 13.48
CA ARG A 28 8.80 -16.04 14.45
C ARG A 28 8.29 -14.67 14.90
N LYS A 29 9.20 -13.75 15.24
CA LYS A 29 8.84 -12.40 15.68
C LYS A 29 8.11 -11.62 14.58
N VAL A 30 8.59 -11.68 13.35
CA VAL A 30 7.91 -11.08 12.19
C VAL A 30 6.53 -11.69 11.98
N ALA A 31 6.40 -13.02 12.01
CA ALA A 31 5.11 -13.69 11.84
C ALA A 31 4.12 -13.37 12.96
N ASP A 32 4.57 -13.38 14.21
CA ASP A 32 3.75 -13.19 15.41
C ASP A 32 3.33 -11.72 15.60
N GLU A 33 4.25 -10.76 15.38
CA GLU A 33 3.97 -9.33 15.58
C GLU A 33 3.13 -8.72 14.45
N SER A 34 3.22 -9.25 13.23
CA SER A 34 2.54 -8.65 12.08
C SER A 34 1.28 -9.41 11.63
N LYS A 35 1.06 -10.65 12.07
CA LYS A 35 0.09 -11.60 11.46
C LYS A 35 0.28 -11.80 9.95
N ILE A 36 1.40 -11.34 9.39
CA ILE A 36 1.70 -11.39 7.96
C ILE A 36 2.37 -12.73 7.66
N HIS A 37 1.68 -13.60 6.92
CA HIS A 37 2.22 -14.88 6.48
C HIS A 37 3.19 -14.74 5.29
N LYS A 38 3.11 -13.62 4.56
CA LYS A 38 3.97 -13.29 3.43
C LYS A 38 4.11 -11.78 3.29
N MET A 39 5.34 -11.29 3.39
CA MET A 39 5.68 -9.90 3.14
C MET A 39 5.89 -9.71 1.64
N SER A 40 5.02 -8.93 1.01
CA SER A 40 5.16 -8.53 -0.39
C SER A 40 5.20 -7.01 -0.49
N VAL A 41 6.08 -6.50 -1.34
CA VAL A 41 6.08 -5.08 -1.67
C VAL A 41 4.86 -4.76 -2.53
N LYS A 42 4.10 -3.74 -2.13
CA LYS A 42 3.06 -3.16 -2.98
C LYS A 42 3.71 -2.09 -3.85
N LEU A 43 3.68 -2.28 -5.17
CA LEU A 43 4.10 -1.24 -6.10
C LEU A 43 3.05 -0.12 -6.09
N VAL A 44 3.46 1.10 -5.80
CA VAL A 44 2.61 2.29 -5.84
C VAL A 44 3.00 3.10 -7.07
N LEU A 45 2.03 3.40 -7.93
CA LEU A 45 2.24 4.04 -9.24
C LEU A 45 2.93 5.40 -9.15
N LYS A 46 2.80 6.11 -8.02
CA LYS A 46 3.46 7.38 -7.76
C LYS A 46 3.81 7.50 -6.28
N VAL A 47 5.06 7.83 -5.97
CA VAL A 47 5.48 8.22 -4.62
C VAL A 47 4.78 9.54 -4.30
N SER A 48 3.96 9.56 -3.25
CA SER A 48 3.27 10.77 -2.83
C SER A 48 4.27 11.70 -2.16
N THR A 49 4.37 12.94 -2.63
CA THR A 49 5.03 14.01 -1.87
C THR A 49 4.04 14.56 -0.85
N PHE A 50 4.52 15.15 0.24
CA PHE A 50 3.66 15.73 1.29
C PHE A 50 2.57 16.66 0.72
N ASP A 51 2.93 17.55 -0.22
CA ASP A 51 1.95 18.43 -0.88
C ASP A 51 0.85 17.68 -1.65
N ASN A 52 1.18 16.54 -2.27
CA ASN A 52 0.19 15.71 -2.96
C ASN A 52 -0.69 14.93 -1.96
N GLU A 53 -0.22 14.66 -0.75
CA GLU A 53 -1.02 14.01 0.29
C GLU A 53 -2.07 14.96 0.84
N ASP A 54 -1.69 16.19 1.18
CA ASP A 54 -2.62 17.17 1.74
C ASP A 54 -3.75 17.51 0.76
N ILE A 55 -3.42 17.67 -0.53
CA ILE A 55 -4.41 17.90 -1.58
C ILE A 55 -5.37 16.71 -1.68
N ARG A 56 -4.86 15.48 -1.62
CA ARG A 56 -5.68 14.27 -1.67
C ARG A 56 -6.58 14.14 -0.45
N VAL A 57 -6.07 14.44 0.74
CA VAL A 57 -6.85 14.41 1.98
C VAL A 57 -7.96 15.45 1.94
N ALA A 58 -7.65 16.69 1.58
CA ALA A 58 -8.64 17.76 1.48
C ALA A 58 -9.76 17.40 0.50
N PHE A 59 -9.42 16.91 -0.69
CA PHE A 59 -10.39 16.49 -1.70
C PHE A 59 -11.23 15.29 -1.24
N CYS A 60 -10.63 14.31 -0.57
CA CYS A 60 -11.36 13.17 -0.01
C CYS A 60 -12.35 13.60 1.08
N LEU A 61 -11.99 14.56 1.93
CA LEU A 61 -12.89 15.10 2.96
C LEU A 61 -14.08 15.84 2.34
N GLU A 62 -13.85 16.62 1.28
CA GLU A 62 -14.93 17.29 0.53
C GLU A 62 -15.88 16.28 -0.12
N ILE A 63 -15.36 15.21 -0.73
CA ILE A 63 -16.19 14.14 -1.29
C ILE A 63 -16.97 13.43 -0.19
N LEU A 64 -16.34 13.15 0.96
CA LEU A 64 -17.00 12.48 2.07
C LEU A 64 -18.20 13.29 2.59
N ASP A 65 -18.05 14.61 2.73
CA ASP A 65 -19.12 15.50 3.13
C ASP A 65 -20.30 15.47 2.13
N ARG A 66 -20.00 15.50 0.83
CA ARG A 66 -21.02 15.40 -0.23
C ARG A 66 -21.76 14.07 -0.25
N VAL A 67 -21.05 12.96 -0.11
CA VAL A 67 -21.66 11.61 -0.05
C VAL A 67 -22.53 11.47 1.19
N THR A 68 -22.13 12.09 2.31
CA THR A 68 -22.91 12.07 3.56
C THR A 68 -24.17 12.94 3.44
N SER A 69 -24.09 14.05 2.71
CA SER A 69 -25.19 15.02 2.55
C SER A 69 -26.22 14.65 1.49
N ASP A 70 -25.81 14.02 0.38
CA ASP A 70 -26.71 13.52 -0.67
C ASP A 70 -26.51 11.99 -0.85
N PRO A 71 -27.43 11.16 -0.34
CA PRO A 71 -27.39 9.70 -0.53
C PRO A 71 -27.38 9.26 -2.00
N ASN A 72 -27.84 10.11 -2.93
CA ASN A 72 -27.85 9.81 -4.36
C ASN A 72 -26.63 10.37 -5.11
N PHE A 73 -25.66 10.99 -4.40
CA PHE A 73 -24.49 11.63 -5.01
C PHE A 73 -23.71 10.66 -5.90
N VAL A 74 -23.42 9.46 -5.39
CA VAL A 74 -22.63 8.44 -6.11
C VAL A 74 -23.38 7.92 -7.35
N ILE A 75 -24.71 7.81 -7.27
CA ILE A 75 -25.54 7.30 -8.38
C ILE A 75 -25.49 8.24 -9.59
N LYS A 76 -25.29 9.53 -9.35
CA LYS A 76 -25.18 10.56 -10.39
C LYS A 76 -23.76 10.67 -10.96
N ALA A 77 -22.77 9.99 -10.38
CA ALA A 77 -21.39 10.08 -10.83
C ALA A 77 -21.19 9.30 -12.14
N ILE A 78 -20.67 9.97 -13.17
CA ILE A 78 -20.23 9.35 -14.42
C ILE A 78 -18.71 9.26 -14.39
N THR A 79 -18.18 8.04 -14.44
CA THR A 79 -16.73 7.77 -14.43
C THR A 79 -16.33 7.04 -15.69
N GLY A 80 -15.16 7.37 -16.24
CA GLY A 80 -14.53 6.64 -17.33
C GLY A 80 -13.02 6.82 -17.25
N ASP A 81 -12.27 5.79 -17.64
CA ASP A 81 -10.82 5.84 -17.76
C ASP A 81 -10.39 5.03 -18.98
N GLU A 82 -9.27 5.40 -19.57
CA GLU A 82 -8.69 4.71 -20.72
C GLU A 82 -7.66 3.69 -20.25
N SER A 83 -7.60 2.54 -20.90
CA SER A 83 -6.64 1.50 -20.56
C SER A 83 -6.05 0.88 -21.81
N TRP A 84 -4.74 0.70 -21.80
CA TRP A 84 -4.02 0.03 -22.87
C TRP A 84 -4.43 -1.44 -22.96
N ARG A 85 -4.71 -1.91 -24.17
CA ARG A 85 -4.93 -3.32 -24.47
C ARG A 85 -3.77 -3.83 -25.31
N PHE A 86 -3.03 -4.79 -24.77
CA PHE A 86 -2.02 -5.50 -25.55
C PHE A 86 -2.71 -6.55 -26.40
N GLN A 87 -2.47 -6.52 -27.71
CA GLN A 87 -2.84 -7.63 -28.60
C GLN A 87 -1.83 -8.75 -28.39
N CYS A 88 -2.31 -9.93 -27.99
CA CYS A 88 -1.51 -11.14 -27.98
C CYS A 88 -1.84 -11.90 -29.27
N ASP A 89 -0.89 -12.00 -30.20
CA ASP A 89 -1.03 -12.93 -31.31
C ASP A 89 -0.93 -14.35 -30.74
N SER A 90 -1.94 -15.18 -31.02
CA SER A 90 -2.08 -16.52 -30.45
C SER A 90 -1.13 -17.56 -31.05
N GLU A 91 -0.09 -17.13 -31.76
CA GLU A 91 0.92 -18.01 -32.34
C GLU A 91 2.22 -17.94 -31.50
N THR A 92 2.22 -18.62 -30.36
CA THR A 92 3.45 -19.13 -29.72
C THR A 92 3.15 -20.38 -28.90
#